data_AF-A0A0Q9EAA3-F1
#
_entry.id   AF-A0A0Q9EAA3-F1
#
_cell.length_a   1.000
_cell.length_b   1.000
_cell.length_c   1.000
_cell.angle_alpha   90.00
_cell.angle_beta   90.00
_cell.angle_gamma   90.00
#
_symmetry.space_group_name_H-M   'P 1'
#
loop_
_entity.id
_entity.type
_entity.pdbx_description
1 polymer ?
#
loop_
_entity_poly.entity_id
_entity_poly.type
_entity_poly.pdbx_seq_one_letter_code
_entity_poly.pdbx_strand_id
1 'polypeptide(L)'
;MRVLLIEDEQDFIARVQAGGAAFEGIDVLTADQSGLLELKASFDDSGPIEEQLVTKLQALVTRECVDLVMLDTDLSRQHGLLSTQTEYRQAFQILGIPVCRYNKGHHPTGLMDLELLRRVTKEGDNAIFIPRELLAANLDLAHSLMPRLEGIWRGFKTMRELIETRPEVLEGDLGPAGILANLLGRAGLQADLLGYTTQSSNFFAGGAAEGVTRSVHYGAQLSYWLYNFVLAFPGPILNPVAAAAFVNLSTDSFELPATRALVAHCRYNGPFDALGPYYWKEDLAALIDEVGGDIARAPALEDQPLERVDPEGHAVAYYCVLTRKAIRQDEAAVNPDWVPAGASLSRISESEFDELGPMLRS
;
A
#
# COMPACT_ATOMS: atom_id res chain seq x y z
N MET A 1 3.11 -15.41 11.49
CA MET A 1 3.89 -14.75 10.44
C MET A 1 5.31 -14.61 10.92
N ARG A 2 6.31 -14.93 10.08
CA ARG A 2 7.72 -14.67 10.38
C ARG A 2 8.28 -13.52 9.55
N VAL A 3 8.82 -12.51 10.23
CA VAL A 3 9.39 -11.31 9.65
C VAL A 3 10.90 -11.41 9.68
N LEU A 4 11.56 -11.31 8.52
CA LEU A 4 13.01 -11.13 8.44
C LEU A 4 13.34 -9.64 8.54
N LEU A 5 14.02 -9.24 9.61
CA LEU A 5 14.50 -7.88 9.82
C LEU A 5 15.94 -7.72 9.32
N ILE A 6 16.11 -6.88 8.30
CA ILE A 6 17.41 -6.49 7.74
C ILE A 6 17.70 -5.05 8.15
N GLU A 7 18.51 -4.92 9.20
CA GLU A 7 18.77 -3.70 9.95
C GLU A 7 20.18 -3.77 10.55
N ASP A 8 20.87 -2.63 10.66
CA ASP A 8 22.24 -2.52 11.14
C ASP A 8 22.37 -1.79 12.50
N GLU A 9 21.28 -1.23 13.02
CA GLU A 9 21.19 -0.54 14.30
C GLU A 9 20.64 -1.43 15.42
N GLN A 10 21.53 -1.86 16.32
CA GLN A 10 21.21 -2.81 17.41
C GLN A 10 20.06 -2.37 18.32
N ASP A 11 20.01 -1.10 18.70
CA ASP A 11 18.94 -0.57 19.56
C ASP A 11 17.58 -0.67 18.88
N PHE A 12 17.52 -0.44 17.57
CA PHE A 12 16.28 -0.57 16.81
C PHE A 12 15.89 -2.04 16.62
N ILE A 13 16.86 -2.92 16.33
CA ILE A 13 16.64 -4.38 16.26
C ILE A 13 15.98 -4.88 17.55
N ALA A 14 16.56 -4.54 18.70
CA ALA A 14 16.03 -4.96 20.00
C ALA A 14 14.59 -4.45 20.23
N ARG A 15 14.28 -3.22 19.82
CA ARG A 15 12.92 -2.67 19.90
C ARG A 15 11.93 -3.42 19.02
N VAL A 16 12.27 -3.72 17.77
CA VAL A 16 11.39 -4.46 16.85
C VAL A 16 11.18 -5.89 17.36
N GLN A 17 12.22 -6.56 17.85
CA GLN A 17 12.10 -7.89 18.46
C GLN A 17 11.21 -7.88 19.71
N ALA A 18 11.37 -6.88 20.59
CA ALA A 18 10.52 -6.72 21.77
C ALA A 18 9.05 -6.50 21.38
N GLY A 19 8.79 -5.67 20.37
CA GLY A 19 7.44 -5.46 19.82
C GLY A 19 6.84 -6.74 19.24
N GLY A 20 7.63 -7.52 18.49
CA GLY A 20 7.21 -8.81 17.94
C GLY A 20 6.90 -9.83 19.04
N ALA A 21 7.77 -9.96 20.05
CA ALA A 21 7.56 -10.86 21.18
C ALA A 21 6.32 -10.49 22.02
N ALA A 22 5.93 -9.22 22.03
CA ALA A 22 4.74 -8.72 22.72
C ALA A 22 3.45 -8.79 21.87
N PHE A 23 3.54 -9.09 20.57
CA PHE A 23 2.40 -9.19 19.65
C PHE A 23 2.18 -10.63 19.22
N GLU A 24 1.00 -11.19 19.51
CA GLU A 24 0.69 -12.58 19.20
C GLU A 24 0.77 -12.87 17.70
N GLY A 25 1.45 -13.97 17.34
CA GLY A 25 1.48 -14.45 15.96
C GLY A 25 2.55 -13.81 15.06
N ILE A 26 3.42 -12.95 15.58
CA ILE A 26 4.59 -12.44 14.85
C ILE A 26 5.89 -12.93 15.49
N ASP A 27 6.76 -13.50 14.66
CA ASP A 27 8.13 -13.86 15.03
C ASP A 27 9.12 -13.01 14.22
N VAL A 28 10.04 -12.32 14.89
CA VAL A 28 11.01 -11.40 14.27
C VAL A 28 12.38 -12.05 14.26
N LEU A 29 12.81 -12.46 13.06
CA LEU A 29 14.11 -13.07 12.79
C LEU A 29 15.09 -12.01 12.30
N THR A 30 16.24 -11.86 12.96
CA THR A 30 17.26 -10.89 12.52
C THR A 30 18.19 -11.45 11.44
N ALA A 31 18.93 -10.56 10.78
CA ALA A 31 19.98 -10.94 9.83
C ALA A 31 21.01 -11.93 10.43
N ASP A 32 21.37 -11.76 11.70
CA ASP A 32 22.29 -12.66 12.41
C ASP A 32 21.65 -14.02 12.67
N GLN A 33 20.44 -14.05 13.23
CA GLN A 33 19.74 -15.29 13.56
C GLN A 33 19.38 -16.15 12.33
N SER A 34 19.20 -15.52 11.17
CA SER A 34 18.89 -16.20 9.91
C SER A 34 20.13 -16.68 9.13
N GLY A 35 21.34 -16.36 9.58
CA GLY A 35 22.57 -16.59 8.81
C GLY A 35 22.69 -15.70 7.57
N LEU A 36 21.90 -14.62 7.48
CA LEU A 36 21.95 -13.68 6.34
C LEU A 36 23.32 -12.98 6.25
N LEU A 37 23.96 -12.70 7.39
CA LEU A 37 25.28 -12.05 7.44
C LEU A 37 26.39 -12.90 6.81
N GLU A 38 26.22 -14.21 6.77
CA GLU A 38 27.18 -15.17 6.21
C GLU A 38 26.93 -15.41 4.71
N LEU A 39 25.77 -14.97 4.21
CA LEU A 39 25.31 -15.28 2.86
C LEU A 39 26.28 -14.73 1.80
N LYS A 40 26.79 -13.51 1.97
CA LYS A 40 27.78 -12.92 1.05
C LYS A 40 29.11 -13.66 1.02
N ALA A 41 29.58 -14.15 2.17
CA ALA A 41 30.82 -14.91 2.24
C ALA A 41 30.74 -16.26 1.49
N SER A 42 29.52 -16.73 1.23
CA SER A 42 29.28 -17.96 0.48
C SER A 42 29.17 -17.75 -1.04
N PHE A 43 29.35 -16.53 -1.55
CA PHE A 43 29.33 -16.27 -2.99
C PHE A 43 30.59 -16.81 -3.63
N ASP A 44 30.46 -17.38 -4.82
CA ASP A 44 31.56 -17.95 -5.58
C ASP A 44 31.59 -17.39 -7.01
N ASP A 45 32.53 -17.85 -7.84
CA ASP A 45 32.67 -17.39 -9.22
C ASP A 45 31.71 -18.11 -10.20
N SER A 46 30.69 -18.82 -9.71
CA SER A 46 29.85 -19.70 -10.55
C SER A 46 28.77 -18.97 -11.36
N GLY A 47 28.61 -17.65 -11.20
CA GLY A 47 27.63 -16.87 -11.95
C GLY A 47 27.46 -15.43 -11.44
N PRO A 48 26.51 -14.68 -12.02
CA PRO A 48 26.18 -13.33 -11.59
C PRO A 48 25.82 -13.27 -10.10
N ILE A 49 26.27 -12.21 -9.41
CA ILE A 49 26.06 -12.02 -7.98
C ILE A 49 24.57 -11.95 -7.64
N GLU A 50 23.77 -11.35 -8.52
CA GLU A 50 22.33 -11.18 -8.37
C GLU A 50 21.60 -12.53 -8.39
N GLU A 51 21.97 -13.44 -9.31
CA GLU A 51 21.38 -14.78 -9.40
C GLU A 51 21.76 -15.65 -8.19
N GLN A 52 23.01 -15.52 -7.72
CA GLN A 52 23.46 -16.17 -6.49
C GLN A 52 22.69 -15.65 -5.27
N LEU A 53 22.47 -14.33 -5.18
CA LEU A 53 21.69 -13.72 -4.10
C LEU A 53 20.26 -14.24 -4.08
N VAL A 54 19.57 -14.28 -5.23
CA VAL A 54 18.21 -14.82 -5.35
C VAL A 54 18.16 -16.28 -4.89
N THR A 55 19.07 -17.12 -5.38
CA THR A 55 19.12 -18.56 -5.05
C THR A 55 19.33 -18.78 -3.56
N LYS A 56 20.28 -18.05 -2.95
CA LYS A 56 20.61 -18.20 -1.53
C LYS A 56 19.52 -17.63 -0.63
N LEU A 57 18.89 -16.52 -1.02
CA LEU A 57 17.72 -15.98 -0.32
C LEU A 57 16.52 -16.90 -0.43
N GLN A 58 16.29 -17.56 -1.58
CA GLN A 58 15.22 -18.55 -1.72
C GLN A 58 15.40 -19.71 -0.74
N ALA A 59 16.63 -20.21 -0.61
CA ALA A 59 16.95 -21.26 0.35
C ALA A 59 16.71 -20.79 1.79
N LEU A 60 17.13 -19.56 2.13
CA LEU A 60 16.89 -18.97 3.46
C LEU A 60 15.40 -18.80 3.74
N VAL A 61 14.65 -18.16 2.83
CA VAL A 61 13.21 -17.92 2.96
C VAL A 61 12.46 -19.23 3.15
N THR A 62 12.82 -20.28 2.40
CA THR A 62 12.20 -21.60 2.52
C THR A 62 12.54 -22.26 3.86
N ARG A 63 13.82 -22.25 4.26
CA ARG A 63 14.29 -22.87 5.52
C ARG A 63 13.67 -22.22 6.74
N GLU A 64 13.66 -20.88 6.76
CA GLU A 64 13.17 -20.10 7.88
C GLU A 64 11.66 -19.86 7.82
N CYS A 65 11.00 -20.16 6.69
CA CYS A 65 9.59 -19.82 6.44
C CYS A 65 9.33 -18.31 6.56
N VAL A 66 10.14 -17.49 5.89
CA VAL A 66 9.98 -16.02 5.90
C VAL A 66 8.73 -15.63 5.13
N ASP A 67 7.84 -14.89 5.78
CA ASP A 67 6.57 -14.42 5.22
C ASP A 67 6.65 -12.97 4.73
N LEU A 68 7.51 -12.15 5.35
CA LEU A 68 7.63 -10.72 5.11
C LEU A 68 9.05 -10.26 5.48
N VAL A 69 9.57 -9.27 4.75
CA VAL A 69 10.87 -8.66 5.03
C VAL A 69 10.66 -7.23 5.48
N MET A 70 11.33 -6.84 6.56
CA MET A 70 11.45 -5.45 6.99
C MET A 70 12.88 -4.98 6.71
N LEU A 71 13.04 -3.93 5.92
CA LEU A 71 14.33 -3.54 5.33
C LEU A 71 14.64 -2.05 5.56
N ASP A 72 15.75 -1.77 6.23
CA ASP A 72 16.23 -0.39 6.35
C ASP A 72 16.66 0.16 4.97
N THR A 73 16.38 1.44 4.77
CA THR A 73 16.86 2.22 3.62
C THR A 73 18.36 2.48 3.64
N ASP A 74 18.99 2.46 4.81
CA ASP A 74 20.42 2.67 5.00
C ASP A 74 21.03 1.49 5.76
N LEU A 75 21.92 0.74 5.10
CA LEU A 75 22.62 -0.43 5.66
C LEU A 75 24.13 -0.18 5.76
N SER A 76 24.55 1.08 5.83
CA SER A 76 25.95 1.48 5.78
C SER A 76 26.78 1.06 7.00
N ARG A 77 26.18 0.78 8.17
CA ARG A 77 26.94 0.37 9.36
C ARG A 77 27.48 -1.07 9.25
N GLN A 78 26.95 -1.87 8.33
CA GLN A 78 27.41 -3.24 8.05
C GLN A 78 27.97 -3.40 6.62
N HIS A 79 28.73 -2.40 6.16
CA HIS A 79 29.44 -2.47 4.89
C HIS A 79 30.29 -3.75 4.77
N GLY A 80 30.02 -4.53 3.72
CA GLY A 80 30.75 -5.77 3.39
C GLY A 80 30.04 -7.06 3.83
N LEU A 81 29.18 -7.01 4.85
CA LEU A 81 28.42 -8.18 5.32
C LEU A 81 27.04 -8.26 4.66
N LEU A 82 26.35 -7.12 4.54
CA LEU A 82 25.04 -7.05 3.91
C LEU A 82 25.14 -6.60 2.45
N SER A 83 24.21 -7.08 1.63
CA SER A 83 23.91 -6.49 0.31
C SER A 83 23.27 -5.12 0.47
N THR A 84 23.29 -4.33 -0.60
CA THR A 84 22.56 -3.06 -0.64
C THR A 84 21.06 -3.32 -0.54
N GLN A 85 20.32 -2.34 -0.01
CA GLN A 85 18.86 -2.43 0.04
C GLN A 85 18.23 -2.68 -1.34
N THR A 86 18.82 -2.13 -2.41
CA THR A 86 18.31 -2.29 -3.78
C THR A 86 18.39 -3.75 -4.24
N GLU A 87 19.52 -4.41 -3.99
CA GLU A 87 19.74 -5.82 -4.34
C GLU A 87 18.76 -6.73 -3.57
N TYR A 88 18.59 -6.49 -2.27
CA TYR A 88 17.60 -7.25 -1.47
C TYR A 88 16.19 -7.06 -1.99
N ARG A 89 15.78 -5.82 -2.25
CA ARG A 89 14.44 -5.49 -2.74
C ARG A 89 14.12 -6.18 -4.07
N GLN A 90 15.06 -6.15 -5.02
CA GLN A 90 14.92 -6.85 -6.30
C GLN A 90 14.84 -8.36 -6.11
N ALA A 91 15.71 -8.93 -5.28
CA ALA A 91 15.72 -10.36 -5.04
C ALA A 91 14.42 -10.85 -4.38
N PHE A 92 13.93 -10.16 -3.35
CA PHE A 92 12.66 -10.52 -2.70
C PHE A 92 11.44 -10.28 -3.60
N GLN A 93 11.47 -9.29 -4.49
CA GLN A 93 10.44 -9.11 -5.52
C GLN A 93 10.36 -10.33 -6.44
N ILE A 94 11.49 -10.85 -6.91
CA ILE A 94 11.56 -12.07 -7.74
C ILE A 94 11.04 -13.30 -6.98
N LEU A 95 11.29 -13.36 -5.66
CA LEU A 95 10.80 -14.42 -4.78
C LEU A 95 9.32 -14.25 -4.38
N GLY A 96 8.69 -13.13 -4.75
CA GLY A 96 7.32 -12.80 -4.35
C GLY A 96 7.13 -12.59 -2.84
N ILE A 97 8.20 -12.22 -2.12
CA ILE A 97 8.15 -11.94 -0.68
C ILE A 97 7.92 -10.43 -0.48
N PRO A 98 6.91 -10.02 0.31
CA PRO A 98 6.65 -8.61 0.57
C PRO A 98 7.80 -7.96 1.34
N VAL A 99 8.23 -6.79 0.90
CA VAL A 99 9.28 -5.98 1.51
C VAL A 99 8.66 -4.69 2.04
N CYS A 100 8.79 -4.49 3.35
CA CYS A 100 8.41 -3.28 4.07
C CYS A 100 9.66 -2.44 4.32
N ARG A 101 9.80 -1.34 3.60
CA ARG A 101 10.93 -0.41 3.75
C ARG A 101 10.61 0.72 4.69
N TYR A 102 11.61 1.17 5.42
CA TYR A 102 11.49 2.29 6.33
C TYR A 102 12.78 3.10 6.42
N ASN A 103 12.65 4.29 6.98
CA ASN A 103 13.78 5.16 7.30
C ASN A 103 13.60 5.78 8.68
N LYS A 104 14.71 5.93 9.40
CA LYS A 104 14.76 6.51 10.75
C LYS A 104 15.20 7.96 10.63
N GLY A 105 14.29 8.93 10.78
CA GLY A 105 14.63 10.37 10.66
C GLY A 105 13.54 11.30 11.20
N HIS A 106 13.88 12.59 11.36
CA HIS A 106 13.06 13.62 12.04
C HIS A 106 11.76 14.00 11.30
N HIS A 107 10.89 14.74 12.01
CA HIS A 107 9.47 15.04 11.73
C HIS A 107 9.12 15.37 10.27
N PRO A 108 7.95 14.91 9.79
CA PRO A 108 7.48 15.18 8.43
C PRO A 108 7.23 16.66 8.19
N THR A 109 7.69 17.15 7.04
CA THR A 109 7.28 18.43 6.42
C THR A 109 6.46 18.12 5.16
N GLY A 110 5.69 19.07 4.62
CA GLY A 110 4.94 18.84 3.37
C GLY A 110 5.82 18.39 2.18
N LEU A 111 7.09 18.81 2.17
CA LEU A 111 8.10 18.35 1.21
C LEU A 111 8.42 16.85 1.36
N MET A 112 8.35 16.30 2.58
CA MET A 112 8.54 14.87 2.82
C MET A 112 7.34 14.01 2.38
N ASP A 113 6.11 14.53 2.45
CA ASP A 113 4.93 13.85 1.89
C ASP A 113 5.02 13.79 0.36
N LEU A 114 5.48 14.86 -0.29
CA LEU A 114 5.77 14.85 -1.72
C LEU A 114 6.88 13.85 -2.08
N GLU A 115 7.96 13.79 -1.30
CA GLU A 115 9.00 12.77 -1.48
C GLU A 115 8.46 11.35 -1.30
N LEU A 116 7.59 11.12 -0.31
CA LEU A 116 6.97 9.83 -0.09
C LEU A 116 6.11 9.44 -1.29
N LEU A 117 5.26 10.33 -1.81
CA LEU A 117 4.45 10.06 -2.99
C LEU A 117 5.32 9.77 -4.23
N ARG A 118 6.38 10.56 -4.44
CA ARG A 118 7.35 10.33 -5.53
C ARG A 118 8.09 9.00 -5.39
N ARG A 119 8.39 8.58 -4.16
CA ARG A 119 9.01 7.27 -3.91
C ARG A 119 8.00 6.14 -4.14
N VAL A 120 6.77 6.28 -3.68
CA VAL A 120 5.70 5.31 -3.95
C VAL A 120 5.50 5.15 -5.47
N THR A 121 5.53 6.23 -6.25
CA THR A 121 5.38 6.12 -7.71
C THR A 121 6.62 5.54 -8.41
N LYS A 122 7.84 5.79 -7.90
CA LYS A 122 9.10 5.27 -8.50
C LYS A 122 9.51 3.88 -8.04
N GLU A 123 9.17 3.52 -6.81
CA GLU A 123 9.66 2.34 -6.07
C GLU A 123 8.51 1.46 -5.56
N GLY A 124 7.26 1.81 -5.84
CA GLY A 124 6.09 1.08 -5.37
C GLY A 124 5.91 -0.29 -6.01
N ASP A 125 6.82 -0.73 -6.86
CA ASP A 125 6.77 -2.03 -7.54
C ASP A 125 7.41 -3.19 -6.78
N ASN A 126 8.18 -2.88 -5.75
CA ASN A 126 8.98 -3.88 -5.05
C ASN A 126 9.14 -3.59 -3.55
N ALA A 127 8.53 -2.52 -3.03
CA ALA A 127 8.50 -2.26 -1.60
C ALA A 127 7.24 -1.49 -1.18
N ILE A 128 6.80 -1.74 0.05
CA ILE A 128 5.83 -0.93 0.78
C ILE A 128 6.59 -0.03 1.74
N PHE A 129 6.34 1.27 1.69
CA PHE A 129 6.91 2.20 2.65
C PHE A 129 6.11 2.19 3.96
N ILE A 130 6.80 1.93 5.06
CA ILE A 130 6.27 2.06 6.41
C ILE A 130 6.43 3.53 6.84
N PRO A 131 5.31 4.21 7.18
CA PRO A 131 5.37 5.58 7.67
C PRO A 131 6.23 5.69 8.93
N ARG A 132 7.07 6.72 8.99
CA ARG A 132 8.03 6.94 10.09
C ARG A 132 7.33 7.11 11.43
N GLU A 133 6.11 7.65 11.40
CA GLU A 133 5.28 7.88 12.57
C GLU A 133 4.99 6.57 13.30
N LEU A 134 4.98 5.43 12.60
CA LEU A 134 4.77 4.11 13.23
C LEU A 134 6.02 3.59 13.96
N LEU A 135 7.18 4.21 13.74
CA LEU A 135 8.50 3.79 14.22
C LEU A 135 9.09 4.73 15.28
N ALA A 136 8.36 5.78 15.65
CA ALA A 136 8.82 6.80 16.57
C ALA A 136 9.33 6.19 17.89
N ALA A 137 10.39 6.78 18.45
CA ALA A 137 11.12 6.21 19.59
C ALA A 137 10.25 6.00 20.84
N ASN A 138 9.23 6.83 21.01
CA ASN A 138 8.30 6.83 22.13
C ASN A 138 7.09 5.90 21.94
N LEU A 139 6.96 5.21 20.81
CA LEU A 139 5.85 4.31 20.56
C LEU A 139 6.17 2.87 20.97
N ASP A 140 5.14 2.21 21.48
CA ASP A 140 5.11 0.77 21.61
C ASP A 140 4.86 0.13 20.23
N LEU A 141 5.91 -0.52 19.70
CA LEU A 141 5.87 -1.12 18.37
C LEU A 141 4.88 -2.29 18.28
N ALA A 142 4.52 -2.93 19.40
CA ALA A 142 3.47 -3.97 19.41
C ALA A 142 2.10 -3.40 19.04
N HIS A 143 1.84 -2.12 19.34
CA HIS A 143 0.57 -1.46 19.02
C HIS A 143 0.64 -0.59 17.75
N SER A 144 1.81 -0.09 17.37
CA SER A 144 1.98 0.75 16.17
C SER A 144 2.39 -0.02 14.92
N LEU A 145 3.49 -0.77 14.99
CA LEU A 145 4.13 -1.39 13.82
C LEU A 145 3.60 -2.80 13.55
N MET A 146 3.49 -3.64 14.59
CA MET A 146 3.13 -5.05 14.42
C MET A 146 1.78 -5.27 13.72
N PRO A 147 0.69 -4.54 14.08
CA PRO A 147 -0.58 -4.66 13.37
C PRO A 147 -0.46 -4.25 11.90
N ARG A 148 0.41 -3.26 11.60
CA ARG A 148 0.67 -2.82 10.22
C ARG A 148 1.34 -3.92 9.41
N LEU A 149 2.37 -4.55 9.95
CA LEU A 149 3.08 -5.64 9.27
C LEU A 149 2.16 -6.85 9.05
N GLU A 150 1.35 -7.19 10.05
CA GLU A 150 0.38 -8.27 9.92
C GLU A 150 -0.66 -7.97 8.82
N GLY A 151 -1.24 -6.78 8.80
CA GLY A 151 -2.23 -6.41 7.78
C GLY A 151 -1.64 -6.39 6.36
N ILE A 152 -0.37 -5.98 6.21
CA ILE A 152 0.34 -6.04 4.91
C ILE A 152 0.49 -7.50 4.48
N TRP A 153 1.03 -8.37 5.33
CA TRP A 153 1.18 -9.80 5.01
C TRP A 153 -0.16 -10.46 4.70
N ARG A 154 -1.21 -10.19 5.48
CA ARG A 154 -2.56 -10.71 5.21
C ARG A 154 -3.05 -10.28 3.84
N GLY A 155 -2.80 -9.05 3.40
CA GLY A 155 -3.13 -8.58 2.06
C GLY A 155 -2.44 -9.40 0.96
N PHE A 156 -1.12 -9.57 1.05
CA PHE A 156 -0.35 -10.39 0.10
C PHE A 156 -0.81 -11.85 0.08
N LYS A 157 -1.00 -12.43 1.26
CA LYS A 157 -1.48 -13.79 1.42
C LYS A 157 -2.86 -13.97 0.79
N THR A 158 -3.79 -13.06 1.06
CA THR A 158 -5.15 -13.10 0.49
C THR A 158 -5.10 -13.02 -1.03
N MET A 159 -4.29 -12.12 -1.60
CA MET A 159 -4.14 -12.02 -3.05
C MET A 159 -3.63 -13.33 -3.67
N ARG A 160 -2.61 -13.95 -3.06
CA ARG A 160 -2.09 -15.25 -3.48
C ARG A 160 -3.17 -16.32 -3.44
N GLU A 161 -3.91 -16.42 -2.34
CA GLU A 161 -4.99 -17.40 -2.16
C GLU A 161 -6.12 -17.19 -3.19
N LEU A 162 -6.45 -15.93 -3.52
CA LEU A 162 -7.44 -15.61 -4.56
C LEU A 162 -7.02 -16.09 -5.95
N ILE A 163 -5.71 -16.10 -6.25
CA ILE A 163 -5.16 -16.64 -7.50
C ILE A 163 -5.12 -18.17 -7.46
N GLU A 164 -4.69 -18.76 -6.34
CA GLU A 164 -4.61 -20.22 -6.19
C GLU A 164 -5.97 -20.91 -6.27
N THR A 165 -7.01 -20.23 -5.79
CA THR A 165 -8.40 -20.71 -5.88
C THR A 165 -9.04 -20.48 -7.24
N ARG A 166 -8.47 -19.60 -8.07
CA ARG A 166 -8.97 -19.24 -9.41
C ARG A 166 -7.81 -19.10 -10.41
N PRO A 167 -7.01 -20.14 -10.66
CA PRO A 167 -5.82 -20.04 -11.52
C PRO A 167 -6.15 -19.62 -12.96
N GLU A 168 -7.37 -19.91 -13.43
CA GLU A 168 -7.86 -19.56 -14.77
C GLU A 168 -7.82 -18.05 -15.07
N VAL A 169 -7.85 -17.20 -14.04
CA VAL A 169 -7.73 -15.73 -14.21
C VAL A 169 -6.39 -15.32 -14.80
N LEU A 170 -5.34 -16.13 -14.64
CA LEU A 170 -4.02 -15.91 -15.21
C LEU A 170 -3.84 -16.55 -16.60
N GLU A 171 -4.79 -17.37 -17.04
CA GLU A 171 -4.72 -18.09 -18.32
C GLU A 171 -5.46 -17.36 -19.45
N GLY A 172 -6.38 -16.46 -19.11
CA GLY A 172 -7.13 -15.67 -20.09
C GLY A 172 -6.35 -14.48 -20.67
N ASP A 173 -6.90 -13.87 -21.72
CA ASP A 173 -6.37 -12.64 -22.36
C ASP A 173 -6.62 -11.37 -21.53
N LEU A 174 -6.68 -11.49 -20.20
CA LEU A 174 -6.86 -10.37 -19.29
C LEU A 174 -5.51 -9.72 -19.00
N GLY A 175 -5.39 -8.41 -19.24
CA GLY A 175 -4.28 -7.62 -18.70
C GLY A 175 -4.36 -7.50 -17.17
N PRO A 176 -3.32 -6.98 -16.49
CA PRO A 176 -3.26 -6.88 -15.02
C PRO A 176 -4.49 -6.21 -14.37
N ALA A 177 -5.05 -5.17 -15.02
CA ALA A 177 -6.28 -4.52 -14.57
C ALA A 177 -7.50 -5.44 -14.58
N GLY A 178 -7.65 -6.26 -15.64
CA GLY A 178 -8.73 -7.23 -15.74
C GLY A 178 -8.57 -8.36 -14.73
N ILE A 179 -7.33 -8.85 -14.54
CA ILE A 179 -7.01 -9.87 -13.54
C ILE A 179 -7.39 -9.35 -12.14
N LEU A 180 -6.92 -8.17 -11.75
CA LEU A 180 -7.23 -7.59 -10.44
C LEU A 180 -8.73 -7.37 -10.25
N ALA A 181 -9.42 -6.82 -11.26
CA ALA A 181 -10.88 -6.62 -11.22
C ALA A 181 -11.63 -7.94 -10.94
N ASN A 182 -11.25 -9.02 -11.61
CA ASN A 182 -11.83 -10.35 -11.41
C ASN A 182 -11.48 -10.92 -10.03
N LEU A 183 -10.23 -10.77 -9.58
CA LEU A 183 -9.81 -11.25 -8.27
C LEU A 183 -10.57 -10.54 -7.13
N LEU A 184 -10.85 -9.25 -7.29
CA LEU A 184 -11.66 -8.46 -6.37
C LEU A 184 -13.19 -8.71 -6.50
N GLY A 185 -13.61 -9.57 -7.44
CA GLY A 185 -15.02 -9.90 -7.65
C GLY A 185 -15.82 -8.80 -8.35
N ARG A 186 -15.15 -7.82 -8.98
CA ARG A 186 -15.77 -6.64 -9.60
C ARG A 186 -15.18 -6.40 -10.99
N ALA A 187 -15.53 -7.27 -11.94
CA ALA A 187 -15.01 -7.22 -13.32
C ALA A 187 -15.25 -5.86 -14.03
N GLY A 188 -16.30 -5.13 -13.65
CA GLY A 188 -16.60 -3.79 -14.16
C GLY A 188 -15.51 -2.75 -13.89
N LEU A 189 -14.66 -2.96 -12.88
CA LEU A 189 -13.58 -2.03 -12.51
C LEU A 189 -12.39 -2.05 -13.47
N GLN A 190 -12.37 -2.93 -14.47
CA GLN A 190 -11.22 -3.06 -15.38
C GLN A 190 -10.83 -1.73 -16.03
N ALA A 191 -11.79 -0.91 -16.46
CA ALA A 191 -11.52 0.38 -17.10
C ALA A 191 -10.90 1.39 -16.11
N ASP A 192 -11.41 1.47 -14.89
CA ASP A 192 -10.86 2.35 -13.85
C ASP A 192 -9.45 1.92 -13.45
N LEU A 193 -9.24 0.61 -13.25
CA LEU A 193 -7.94 0.04 -12.90
C LEU A 193 -6.93 0.19 -14.04
N LEU A 194 -7.36 0.14 -15.30
CA LEU A 194 -6.49 0.38 -16.45
C LEU A 194 -5.85 1.79 -16.38
N GLY A 195 -6.57 2.78 -15.84
CA GLY A 195 -6.07 4.13 -15.62
C GLY A 195 -4.91 4.24 -14.62
N TYR A 196 -4.58 3.15 -13.89
CA TYR A 196 -3.41 3.06 -13.01
C TYR A 196 -2.20 2.41 -13.67
N THR A 197 -2.32 1.92 -14.91
CA THR A 197 -1.24 1.17 -15.57
C THR A 197 -0.17 2.06 -16.21
N THR A 198 -0.43 3.37 -16.39
CA THR A 198 0.52 4.33 -16.98
C THR A 198 1.81 4.46 -16.18
N GLN A 199 1.77 4.18 -14.87
CA GLN A 199 2.93 4.21 -13.98
C GLN A 199 3.55 2.84 -13.74
N SER A 200 2.91 1.77 -14.24
CA SER A 200 3.25 0.38 -13.91
C SER A 200 3.38 -0.50 -15.16
N SER A 201 3.64 0.07 -16.35
CA SER A 201 3.68 -0.70 -17.60
C SER A 201 4.77 -1.79 -17.61
N ASN A 202 5.91 -1.54 -16.96
CA ASN A 202 7.00 -2.53 -16.82
C ASN A 202 6.85 -3.44 -15.59
N PHE A 203 5.90 -3.15 -14.72
CA PHE A 203 5.71 -3.78 -13.42
C PHE A 203 5.43 -5.28 -13.52
N PHE A 204 4.74 -5.69 -14.60
CA PHE A 204 4.31 -7.06 -14.85
C PHE A 204 5.16 -7.77 -15.92
N ALA A 205 6.26 -7.16 -16.39
CA ALA A 205 7.09 -7.70 -17.47
C ALA A 205 8.14 -8.73 -16.99
N GLY A 206 8.42 -8.78 -15.69
CA GLY A 206 9.45 -9.67 -15.10
C GLY A 206 8.99 -11.11 -14.88
N GLY A 207 9.89 -12.07 -15.08
CA GLY A 207 9.68 -13.48 -14.77
C GLY A 207 9.94 -13.81 -13.29
N ALA A 208 9.35 -14.92 -12.83
CA ALA A 208 9.60 -15.47 -11.50
C ALA A 208 10.91 -16.28 -11.47
N ALA A 209 11.55 -16.38 -10.31
CA ALA A 209 12.67 -17.31 -10.14
C ALA A 209 12.22 -18.78 -10.28
N GLU A 210 13.18 -19.65 -10.60
CA GLU A 210 12.93 -21.09 -10.64
C GLU A 210 12.38 -21.58 -9.27
N GLY A 211 11.33 -22.40 -9.30
CA GLY A 211 10.66 -22.88 -8.09
C GLY A 211 9.68 -21.91 -7.44
N VAL A 212 9.57 -20.66 -7.91
CA VAL A 212 8.52 -19.72 -7.48
C VAL A 212 7.27 -19.92 -8.34
N THR A 213 6.12 -20.16 -7.70
CA THR A 213 4.86 -20.35 -8.43
C THR A 213 4.38 -19.04 -9.05
N ARG A 214 3.59 -19.15 -10.12
CA ARG A 214 2.91 -17.98 -10.71
C ARG A 214 2.03 -17.25 -9.70
N SER A 215 1.34 -17.97 -8.80
CA SER A 215 0.50 -17.37 -7.77
C SER A 215 1.28 -16.49 -6.80
N VAL A 216 2.48 -16.93 -6.40
CA VAL A 216 3.36 -16.16 -5.51
C VAL A 216 3.87 -14.91 -6.22
N HIS A 217 4.43 -15.06 -7.42
CA HIS A 217 5.03 -13.95 -8.17
C HIS A 217 3.99 -12.90 -8.60
N TYR A 218 2.94 -13.32 -9.31
CA TYR A 218 1.88 -12.40 -9.75
C TYR A 218 1.06 -11.88 -8.57
N GLY A 219 0.85 -12.69 -7.53
CA GLY A 219 0.18 -12.26 -6.31
C GLY A 219 0.93 -11.12 -5.62
N ALA A 220 2.25 -11.21 -5.51
CA ALA A 220 3.07 -10.14 -4.97
C ALA A 220 3.01 -8.86 -5.82
N GLN A 221 3.13 -8.99 -7.15
CA GLN A 221 3.00 -7.87 -8.06
C GLN A 221 1.63 -7.17 -7.90
N LEU A 222 0.52 -7.91 -8.03
CA LEU A 222 -0.81 -7.33 -7.89
C LEU A 222 -1.05 -6.73 -6.50
N SER A 223 -0.43 -7.29 -5.46
CA SER A 223 -0.52 -6.78 -4.09
C SER A 223 0.19 -5.43 -3.94
N TYR A 224 1.41 -5.30 -4.45
CA TYR A 224 2.11 -4.02 -4.51
C TYR A 224 1.32 -2.99 -5.33
N TRP A 225 0.78 -3.38 -6.48
CA TRP A 225 0.00 -2.48 -7.33
C TRP A 225 -1.28 -1.99 -6.64
N LEU A 226 -2.05 -2.90 -6.04
CA LEU A 226 -3.25 -2.57 -5.28
C LEU A 226 -2.92 -1.63 -4.12
N TYR A 227 -1.93 -1.96 -3.31
CA TYR A 227 -1.63 -1.19 -2.10
C TYR A 227 -0.97 0.17 -2.39
N ASN A 228 0.11 0.18 -3.18
CA ASN A 228 0.91 1.39 -3.41
C ASN A 228 0.28 2.36 -4.41
N PHE A 229 -0.61 1.90 -5.30
CA PHE A 229 -1.22 2.76 -6.31
C PHE A 229 -2.72 2.89 -6.12
N VAL A 230 -3.47 1.79 -6.13
CA VAL A 230 -4.94 1.85 -6.12
C VAL A 230 -5.49 2.34 -4.78
N LEU A 231 -4.96 1.86 -3.64
CA LEU A 231 -5.41 2.29 -2.32
C LEU A 231 -4.81 3.63 -1.88
N ALA A 232 -3.59 3.94 -2.34
CA ALA A 232 -2.91 5.20 -2.02
C ALA A 232 -3.51 6.40 -2.77
N PHE A 233 -4.03 6.17 -3.98
CA PHE A 233 -4.67 7.17 -4.83
C PHE A 233 -6.14 6.83 -5.06
N PRO A 234 -7.05 7.29 -4.19
CA PRO A 234 -8.48 6.97 -4.29
C PRO A 234 -9.09 7.18 -5.68
N GLY A 235 -9.77 6.13 -6.15
CA GLY A 235 -10.55 6.10 -7.39
C GLY A 235 -11.69 5.09 -7.27
N PRO A 236 -11.52 3.81 -7.66
CA PRO A 236 -12.56 2.79 -7.49
C PRO A 236 -12.71 2.33 -6.03
N ILE A 237 -11.63 2.35 -5.24
CA ILE A 237 -11.60 2.08 -3.81
C ILE A 237 -11.25 3.37 -3.09
N LEU A 238 -12.03 3.71 -2.06
CA LEU A 238 -11.92 4.97 -1.33
C LEU A 238 -11.50 4.71 0.12
N ASN A 239 -10.48 5.44 0.58
CA ASN A 239 -10.21 5.58 2.00
C ASN A 239 -11.31 6.42 2.68
N PRO A 240 -11.37 6.53 4.02
CA PRO A 240 -12.46 7.21 4.71
C PRO A 240 -12.61 8.68 4.34
N VAL A 241 -11.50 9.40 4.17
CA VAL A 241 -11.52 10.83 3.81
C VAL A 241 -12.06 11.01 2.38
N ALA A 242 -11.61 10.17 1.44
CA ALA A 242 -12.09 10.19 0.07
C ALA A 242 -13.56 9.77 -0.04
N ALA A 243 -14.00 8.79 0.76
CA ALA A 243 -15.40 8.38 0.82
C ALA A 243 -16.28 9.49 1.39
N ALA A 244 -15.85 10.15 2.47
CA ALA A 244 -16.51 11.33 3.05
C ALA A 244 -16.63 12.46 2.01
N ALA A 245 -15.53 12.79 1.33
CA ALA A 245 -15.52 13.80 0.27
C ALA A 245 -16.45 13.43 -0.90
N PHE A 246 -16.46 12.16 -1.30
CA PHE A 246 -17.33 11.67 -2.38
C PHE A 246 -18.82 11.88 -2.08
N VAL A 247 -19.22 11.64 -0.83
CA VAL A 247 -20.61 11.85 -0.37
C VAL A 247 -20.86 13.28 0.15
N ASN A 248 -19.90 14.20 -0.05
CA ASN A 248 -19.92 15.59 0.40
C ASN A 248 -20.18 15.78 1.91
N LEU A 249 -19.50 14.99 2.75
CA LEU A 249 -19.49 15.11 4.21
C LEU A 249 -18.08 15.38 4.74
N SER A 250 -17.97 16.14 5.83
CA SER A 250 -16.72 16.20 6.59
C SER A 250 -16.36 14.81 7.13
N THR A 251 -15.08 14.56 7.37
CA THR A 251 -14.64 13.26 7.88
C THR A 251 -15.29 12.92 9.22
N ASP A 252 -15.48 13.90 10.10
CA ASP A 252 -16.15 13.71 11.38
C ASP A 252 -17.63 13.33 11.20
N SER A 253 -18.33 13.98 10.27
CA SER A 253 -19.72 13.65 9.93
C SER A 253 -19.86 12.26 9.30
N PHE A 254 -18.87 11.83 8.54
CA PHE A 254 -18.83 10.51 7.92
C PHE A 254 -18.59 9.39 8.95
N GLU A 255 -17.85 9.68 10.02
CA GLU A 255 -17.57 8.73 11.10
C GLU A 255 -18.69 8.67 12.17
N LEU A 256 -19.74 9.48 12.06
CA LEU A 256 -20.92 9.36 12.92
C LEU A 256 -21.51 7.94 12.87
N PRO A 257 -21.97 7.37 13.99
CA PRO A 257 -22.50 6.00 14.03
C PRO A 257 -23.62 5.74 13.01
N ALA A 258 -24.52 6.71 12.80
CA ALA A 258 -25.61 6.60 11.84
C ALA A 258 -25.08 6.54 10.40
N THR A 259 -24.13 7.40 10.04
CA THR A 259 -23.48 7.38 8.73
C THR A 259 -22.74 6.07 8.50
N ARG A 260 -21.93 5.63 9.47
CA ARG A 260 -21.19 4.36 9.39
C ARG A 260 -22.11 3.16 9.23
N ALA A 261 -23.26 3.15 9.91
CA ALA A 261 -24.26 2.10 9.76
C ALA A 261 -24.88 2.11 8.36
N LEU A 262 -25.19 3.29 7.83
CA LEU A 262 -25.75 3.47 6.49
C LEU A 262 -24.79 2.95 5.40
N VAL A 263 -23.51 3.33 5.47
CA VAL A 263 -22.49 2.96 4.46
C VAL A 263 -21.83 1.60 4.71
N ALA A 264 -22.28 0.85 5.72
CA ALA A 264 -21.64 -0.41 6.12
C ALA A 264 -21.61 -1.46 5.00
N HIS A 265 -22.63 -1.49 4.14
CA HIS A 265 -22.71 -2.41 3.01
C HIS A 265 -21.81 -2.01 1.83
N CYS A 266 -21.37 -0.74 1.76
CA CYS A 266 -20.43 -0.24 0.75
C CYS A 266 -18.97 -0.58 1.07
N ARG A 267 -18.72 -1.33 2.16
CA ARG A 267 -17.38 -1.66 2.63
C ARG A 267 -16.60 -2.49 1.63
N TYR A 268 -15.36 -2.09 1.41
CA TYR A 268 -14.36 -2.94 0.76
C TYR A 268 -13.96 -4.08 1.69
N ASN A 269 -14.15 -5.32 1.22
CA ASN A 269 -13.76 -6.55 1.91
C ASN A 269 -12.87 -7.37 0.96
N GLY A 270 -11.58 -7.05 0.92
CA GLY A 270 -10.61 -7.69 0.04
C GLY A 270 -9.19 -7.58 0.61
N PRO A 271 -8.15 -7.94 -0.17
CA PRO A 271 -6.77 -7.78 0.27
C PRO A 271 -6.51 -6.39 0.88
N PHE A 272 -5.86 -6.36 2.05
CA PHE A 272 -5.53 -5.14 2.82
C PHE A 272 -6.70 -4.45 3.55
N ASP A 273 -7.89 -5.03 3.62
CA ASP A 273 -9.00 -4.52 4.44
C ASP A 273 -8.65 -4.38 5.94
N ALA A 274 -7.78 -5.24 6.46
CA ALA A 274 -7.28 -5.18 7.84
C ALA A 274 -6.47 -3.91 8.15
N LEU A 275 -5.96 -3.22 7.12
CA LEU A 275 -5.15 -2.01 7.29
C LEU A 275 -5.97 -0.74 7.47
N GLY A 276 -7.29 -0.82 7.24
CA GLY A 276 -8.19 0.27 7.55
C GLY A 276 -9.55 0.16 6.86
N PRO A 277 -10.50 1.00 7.29
CA PRO A 277 -11.78 1.14 6.63
C PRO A 277 -11.62 1.64 5.17
N TYR A 278 -12.03 0.84 4.20
CA TYR A 278 -12.15 1.23 2.79
C TYR A 278 -13.57 1.02 2.28
N TYR A 279 -13.90 1.67 1.16
CA TYR A 279 -15.23 1.63 0.56
C TYR A 279 -15.16 1.54 -0.95
N TRP A 280 -16.12 0.85 -1.55
CA TRP A 280 -16.30 0.83 -2.99
C TRP A 280 -17.01 2.10 -3.45
N LYS A 281 -16.40 2.82 -4.41
CA LYS A 281 -17.01 4.03 -4.98
C LYS A 281 -18.36 3.73 -5.63
N GLU A 282 -18.47 2.62 -6.36
CA GLU A 282 -19.71 2.27 -7.06
C GLU A 282 -20.87 1.95 -6.10
N ASP A 283 -20.59 1.32 -4.95
CA ASP A 283 -21.61 1.04 -3.94
C ASP A 283 -22.07 2.33 -3.26
N LEU A 284 -21.14 3.24 -2.98
CA LEU A 284 -21.48 4.57 -2.45
C LEU A 284 -22.31 5.37 -3.47
N ALA A 285 -21.98 5.30 -4.77
CA ALA A 285 -22.74 5.96 -5.81
C ALA A 285 -24.17 5.41 -5.89
N ALA A 286 -24.32 4.08 -5.88
CA ALA A 286 -25.62 3.43 -5.86
C ALA A 286 -26.46 3.82 -4.63
N LEU A 287 -25.83 3.90 -3.46
CA LEU A 287 -26.48 4.38 -2.22
C LEU A 287 -26.94 5.84 -2.36
N ILE A 288 -26.10 6.74 -2.88
CA ILE A 288 -26.46 8.14 -3.10
C ILE A 288 -27.67 8.25 -4.03
N ASP A 289 -27.68 7.47 -5.12
CA ASP A 289 -28.79 7.43 -6.06
C ASP A 289 -30.08 6.92 -5.40
N GLU A 290 -30.00 5.87 -4.56
CA GLU A 290 -31.12 5.31 -3.81
C GLU A 290 -31.79 6.33 -2.89
N VAL A 291 -30.99 7.17 -2.22
CA VAL A 291 -31.49 8.19 -1.29
C VAL A 291 -31.76 9.55 -1.97
N GLY A 292 -31.81 9.59 -3.30
CA GLY A 292 -32.25 10.75 -4.06
C GLY A 292 -31.15 11.77 -4.34
N GLY A 293 -29.93 11.31 -4.59
CA GLY A 293 -28.79 12.09 -5.08
C GLY A 293 -27.95 12.78 -4.00
N ASP A 294 -28.29 12.62 -2.72
CA ASP A 294 -27.57 13.24 -1.61
C ASP A 294 -27.71 12.39 -0.36
N ILE A 295 -26.58 11.92 0.18
CA ILE A 295 -26.57 11.00 1.33
C ILE A 295 -27.31 11.58 2.55
N ALA A 296 -27.31 12.90 2.73
CA ALA A 296 -27.97 13.57 3.85
C ALA A 296 -29.50 13.43 3.83
N ARG A 297 -30.09 13.01 2.69
CA ARG A 297 -31.52 12.74 2.55
C ARG A 297 -31.93 11.37 3.05
N ALA A 298 -30.95 10.51 3.41
CA ALA A 298 -31.24 9.22 4.00
C ALA A 298 -32.03 9.39 5.31
N PRO A 299 -33.15 8.68 5.52
CA PRO A 299 -33.95 8.79 6.75
C PRO A 299 -33.14 8.55 8.03
N ALA A 300 -32.10 7.73 7.97
CA ALA A 300 -31.21 7.46 9.10
C ALA A 300 -30.40 8.69 9.56
N LEU A 301 -30.31 9.74 8.74
CA LEU A 301 -29.48 10.92 8.97
C LEU A 301 -30.27 12.21 9.21
N GLU A 302 -31.61 12.18 9.20
CA GLU A 302 -32.49 13.37 9.24
C GLU A 302 -32.19 14.32 10.41
N ASP A 303 -31.87 13.78 11.59
CA ASP A 303 -31.57 14.54 12.81
C ASP A 303 -30.07 14.60 13.16
N GLN A 304 -29.19 14.14 12.26
CA GLN A 304 -27.75 14.12 12.51
C GLN A 304 -27.12 15.48 12.19
N PRO A 305 -26.17 15.97 13.02
CA PRO A 305 -25.46 17.22 12.75
C PRO A 305 -24.39 16.99 11.66
N LEU A 306 -24.83 17.00 10.40
CA LEU A 306 -23.96 16.80 9.24
C LEU A 306 -23.30 18.11 8.82
N GLU A 307 -21.97 18.09 8.79
CA GLU A 307 -21.14 19.12 8.18
C GLU A 307 -20.73 18.67 6.77
N ARG A 308 -20.79 19.58 5.80
CA ARG A 308 -20.44 19.34 4.40
C ARG A 308 -19.05 19.88 4.08
N VAL A 309 -18.36 19.22 3.15
CA VAL A 309 -17.10 19.76 2.60
C VAL A 309 -17.40 20.96 1.71
N ASP A 310 -18.40 20.85 0.86
CA ASP A 310 -18.96 21.94 0.06
C ASP A 310 -20.37 22.29 0.56
N PRO A 311 -20.52 23.38 1.34
CA PRO A 311 -21.80 23.83 1.87
C PRO A 311 -22.80 24.26 0.79
N GLU A 312 -22.33 24.66 -0.39
CA GLU A 312 -23.19 25.11 -1.48
C GLU A 312 -23.82 23.91 -2.23
N GLY A 313 -23.34 22.69 -1.97
CA GLY A 313 -23.94 21.45 -2.44
C GLY A 313 -23.78 21.22 -3.94
N HIS A 314 -22.77 21.83 -4.57
CA HIS A 314 -22.66 21.89 -6.02
C HIS A 314 -21.76 20.82 -6.66
N ALA A 315 -21.02 20.02 -5.89
CA ALA A 315 -20.12 19.04 -6.50
C ALA A 315 -19.73 17.86 -5.60
N VAL A 316 -19.11 16.86 -6.24
CA VAL A 316 -18.25 15.86 -5.60
C VAL A 316 -17.00 16.58 -5.10
N ALA A 317 -16.71 16.48 -3.79
CA ALA A 317 -15.44 16.94 -3.23
C ALA A 317 -14.33 15.91 -3.49
N TYR A 318 -13.08 16.34 -3.40
CA TYR A 318 -11.91 15.52 -3.73
C TYR A 318 -11.06 15.22 -2.51
N TYR A 319 -10.24 14.17 -2.61
CA TYR A 319 -9.18 13.87 -1.66
C TYR A 319 -7.87 14.52 -2.12
N CYS A 320 -7.33 15.44 -1.33
CA CYS A 320 -6.00 15.99 -1.59
C CYS A 320 -4.93 14.99 -1.15
N VAL A 321 -4.15 14.47 -2.10
CA VAL A 321 -3.16 13.40 -1.82
C VAL A 321 -1.98 13.87 -0.96
N LEU A 322 -1.67 15.17 -0.97
CA LEU A 322 -0.58 15.75 -0.17
C LEU A 322 -1.02 16.00 1.28
N THR A 323 -2.13 16.71 1.47
CA THR A 323 -2.60 17.07 2.82
C THR A 323 -3.41 15.97 3.49
N ARG A 324 -3.84 14.96 2.70
CA ARG A 324 -4.73 13.86 3.11
C ARG A 324 -6.08 14.36 3.65
N LYS A 325 -6.55 15.49 3.16
CA LYS A 325 -7.82 16.14 3.54
C LYS A 325 -8.78 16.18 2.36
N ALA A 326 -10.08 16.29 2.67
CA ALA A 326 -11.08 16.63 1.68
C ALA A 326 -10.91 18.08 1.24
N ILE A 327 -11.07 18.36 -0.05
CA ILE A 327 -11.01 19.69 -0.65
C ILE A 327 -12.20 19.88 -1.59
N ARG A 328 -12.65 21.12 -1.74
CA ARG A 328 -13.74 21.46 -2.65
C ARG A 328 -13.26 21.41 -4.11
N GLN A 329 -14.20 21.39 -5.05
CA GLN A 329 -13.86 21.36 -6.47
C GLN A 329 -13.14 22.63 -6.94
N ASP A 330 -13.52 23.80 -6.43
CA ASP A 330 -12.92 25.10 -6.72
C ASP A 330 -11.52 25.26 -6.10
N GLU A 331 -11.15 24.39 -5.16
CA GLU A 331 -9.82 24.35 -4.53
C GLU A 331 -8.87 23.38 -5.22
N ALA A 332 -9.35 22.56 -6.16
CA ALA A 332 -8.57 21.52 -6.79
C ALA A 332 -7.78 22.05 -8.00
N ALA A 333 -6.45 21.90 -7.95
CA ALA A 333 -5.57 22.19 -9.06
C ALA A 333 -5.72 21.17 -10.21
N VAL A 334 -5.14 21.51 -11.36
CA VAL A 334 -4.98 20.56 -12.47
C VAL A 334 -4.11 19.39 -12.01
N ASN A 335 -4.58 18.16 -12.25
CA ASN A 335 -3.85 16.96 -11.85
C ASN A 335 -2.49 16.87 -12.54
N PRO A 336 -1.39 16.66 -11.79
CA PRO A 336 -0.09 16.39 -12.40
C PRO A 336 -0.05 14.97 -12.99
N ASP A 337 0.85 14.77 -13.95
CA ASP A 337 0.96 13.50 -14.72
C ASP A 337 1.31 12.28 -13.86
N TRP A 338 1.87 12.49 -12.66
CA TRP A 338 2.16 11.43 -11.69
C TRP A 338 0.97 11.06 -10.81
N VAL A 339 -0.19 11.72 -10.91
CA VAL A 339 -1.43 11.19 -10.34
C VAL A 339 -2.06 10.27 -11.39
N PRO A 340 -2.33 8.98 -11.07
CA PRO A 340 -2.89 8.05 -12.04
C PRO A 340 -4.22 8.54 -12.60
N ALA A 341 -4.47 8.31 -13.90
CA ALA A 341 -5.73 8.71 -14.53
C ALA A 341 -6.96 8.01 -13.91
N GLY A 342 -6.78 6.78 -13.42
CA GLY A 342 -7.81 6.03 -12.71
C GLY A 342 -8.11 6.56 -11.29
N ALA A 343 -7.28 7.45 -10.75
CA ALA A 343 -7.45 8.07 -9.43
C ALA A 343 -8.44 9.24 -9.48
N SER A 344 -9.67 8.93 -9.93
CA SER A 344 -10.68 9.94 -10.26
C SER A 344 -11.03 10.89 -9.10
N LEU A 345 -10.86 10.49 -7.83
CA LEU A 345 -11.11 11.33 -6.66
C LEU A 345 -9.85 11.93 -6.02
N SER A 346 -8.67 11.62 -6.56
CA SER A 346 -7.41 12.16 -6.07
C SER A 346 -7.09 13.48 -6.77
N ARG A 347 -6.85 14.54 -5.98
CA ARG A 347 -6.46 15.87 -6.44
C ARG A 347 -5.31 16.42 -5.59
N ILE A 348 -4.82 17.59 -5.95
CA ILE A 348 -3.95 18.44 -5.13
C ILE A 348 -4.67 19.78 -4.98
N SER A 349 -4.61 20.41 -3.81
CA SER A 349 -5.18 21.75 -3.67
C SER A 349 -4.33 22.80 -4.39
N GLU A 350 -4.95 23.87 -4.90
CA GLU A 350 -4.25 24.98 -5.55
C GLU A 350 -3.15 25.57 -4.65
N SER A 351 -3.42 25.71 -3.35
CA SER A 351 -2.44 26.22 -2.37
C SER A 351 -1.15 25.40 -2.33
N GLU A 352 -1.27 24.08 -2.25
CA GLU A 352 -0.13 23.16 -2.18
C GLU A 352 0.57 23.05 -3.54
N PHE A 353 -0.22 23.10 -4.62
CA PHE A 353 0.30 23.10 -5.97
C PHE A 353 1.15 24.35 -6.26
N ASP A 354 0.72 25.52 -5.79
CA ASP A 354 1.47 26.76 -5.95
C ASP A 354 2.73 26.80 -5.07
N GLU A 355 2.65 26.31 -3.83
CA GLU A 355 3.79 26.22 -2.92
C GLU A 355 4.88 25.27 -3.43
N LEU A 356 4.48 24.12 -3.99
CA LEU A 356 5.39 23.05 -4.42
C LEU A 356 5.60 23.01 -5.94
N GLY A 357 5.04 23.97 -6.69
CA GLY A 357 4.85 23.93 -8.15
C GLY A 357 6.05 23.45 -8.99
N PRO A 358 7.27 24.01 -8.81
CA PRO A 358 8.45 23.55 -9.55
C PRO A 358 8.80 22.07 -9.28
N MET A 359 8.51 21.59 -8.08
CA MET A 359 8.75 20.20 -7.66
C MET A 359 7.61 19.25 -8.04
N LEU A 360 6.46 19.74 -8.49
CA LEU A 360 5.32 18.90 -8.89
C LEU A 360 5.24 18.68 -10.41
N ARG A 361 5.85 19.58 -11.19
CA ARG A 361 5.86 19.55 -12.66
C ARG A 361 7.10 18.86 -13.26
N SER A 362 8.00 18.35 -12.42
CA SER A 362 9.22 17.60 -12.76
C SER A 362 9.09 16.14 -12.36
#